data_AF-A0A7V9B9T8-F1
#
_entry.id   AF-A0A7V9B9T8-F1
#
_cell.length_a   1.000
_cell.length_b   1.000
_cell.length_c   1.000
_cell.angle_alpha   90.00
_cell.angle_beta   90.00
_cell.angle_gamma   90.00
#
_symmetry.space_group_name_H-M   'P 1'
#
loop_
_entity.id
_entity.type
_entity.pdbx_description
1 polymer ?
#
loop_
_entity_poly.entity_id
_entity_poly.type
_entity_poly.pdbx_seq_one_letter_code
_entity_poly.pdbx_strand_id
1 'polypeptide(L)'
;MSNFFRLVVDNDQLTDAMFAFVTDPTPARNNRPVIEELGDINHDLVDVLEMMVIDGTDDRADVAGFVDAVFGPHGSGPVKRES
;
A
#
# COMPACT_ATOMS: atom_id res chain seq x y z
N MET A 1 17.33 12.35 -4.99
CA MET A 1 17.03 11.40 -6.08
C MET A 1 15.63 10.91 -5.81
N SER A 2 14.64 11.59 -6.36
CA SER A 2 13.27 11.12 -6.26
C SER A 2 13.19 9.89 -7.15
N ASN A 3 13.22 8.70 -6.54
CA ASN A 3 12.78 7.49 -7.19
C ASN A 3 11.28 7.69 -7.40
N PHE A 4 10.93 8.41 -8.45
CA PHE A 4 9.59 8.35 -8.99
C PHE A 4 9.44 6.93 -9.51
N PHE A 5 9.05 6.00 -8.62
CA PHE A 5 8.19 4.90 -9.04
C PHE A 5 6.94 5.58 -9.58
N ARG A 6 6.99 5.97 -10.85
CA ARG A 6 5.78 6.13 -11.62
C ARG A 6 5.07 4.81 -11.37
N LEU A 7 3.92 4.87 -10.70
CA LEU A 7 3.05 3.74 -10.43
C LEU A 7 2.47 3.23 -11.77
N VAL A 8 3.35 2.85 -12.69
CA VAL A 8 3.13 1.83 -13.72
C VAL A 8 3.47 0.50 -13.04
N VAL A 9 3.00 0.33 -11.82
CA VAL A 9 3.17 -0.88 -11.06
C VAL A 9 1.98 -1.72 -11.43
N ASP A 10 2.25 -2.90 -11.97
CA ASP A 10 1.28 -3.98 -12.04
C ASP A 10 0.60 -4.07 -10.67
N ASN A 11 -0.71 -3.82 -10.59
CA ASN A 11 -1.46 -3.92 -9.33
C ASN A 11 -1.12 -5.25 -8.63
N ASP A 12 -0.89 -6.30 -9.41
CA ASP A 12 -0.48 -7.62 -8.93
C ASP A 12 0.88 -7.62 -8.18
N GLN A 13 1.87 -6.87 -8.65
CA GLN A 13 3.17 -6.71 -7.99
C GLN A 13 3.07 -5.83 -6.73
N LEU A 14 2.22 -4.79 -6.76
CA LEU A 14 1.97 -3.97 -5.57
C LEU A 14 1.26 -4.77 -4.50
N THR A 15 0.23 -5.54 -4.89
CA THR A 15 -0.49 -6.46 -4.01
C THR A 15 0.45 -7.48 -3.40
N ASP A 16 1.36 -8.09 -4.16
CA ASP A 16 2.32 -9.05 -3.61
C ASP A 16 3.28 -8.40 -2.60
N ALA A 17 3.78 -7.20 -2.91
CA ALA A 17 4.67 -6.46 -2.01
C ALA A 17 3.97 -6.04 -0.70
N MET A 18 2.72 -5.57 -0.79
CA MET A 18 1.88 -5.23 0.36
C MET A 18 1.48 -6.47 1.16
N PHE A 19 1.11 -7.56 0.50
CA PHE A 19 0.78 -8.82 1.14
C PHE A 19 1.97 -9.37 1.92
N ALA A 20 3.16 -9.33 1.31
CA ALA A 20 4.38 -9.73 1.97
C ALA A 20 4.77 -8.81 3.14
N PHE A 21 4.24 -7.58 3.23
CA PHE A 21 4.39 -6.70 4.39
C PHE A 21 3.39 -7.07 5.49
N VAL A 22 2.13 -7.26 5.12
CA VAL A 22 1.04 -7.56 6.05
C VAL A 22 1.24 -8.91 6.74
N THR A 23 1.77 -9.89 6.01
CA THR A 23 2.08 -11.23 6.52
C THR A 23 3.42 -11.32 7.25
N ASP A 24 4.24 -10.26 7.26
CA ASP A 24 5.53 -10.24 7.95
C ASP A 24 5.34 -9.81 9.43
N PRO A 25 5.59 -10.71 10.39
CA PRO A 25 5.41 -10.41 11.81
C PRO A 25 6.57 -9.61 12.41
N THR A 26 7.59 -9.27 11.63
CA THR A 26 8.82 -8.65 12.13
C THR A 26 8.80 -7.14 11.94
N PRO A 27 9.45 -6.37 12.83
CA PRO A 27 9.58 -4.91 12.66
C PRO A 27 10.45 -4.52 11.46
N ALA A 28 11.14 -5.47 10.81
CA ALA A 28 11.92 -5.21 9.60
C ALA A 28 11.05 -4.81 8.40
N ARG A 29 9.75 -5.13 8.43
CA ARG A 29 8.79 -4.78 7.37
C ARG A 29 8.69 -3.26 7.10
N ASN A 30 8.91 -2.43 8.11
CA ASN A 30 8.83 -0.96 7.99
C ASN A 30 10.02 -0.35 7.25
N ASN A 31 11.09 -1.12 7.01
CA ASN A 31 12.24 -0.70 6.20
C ASN A 31 12.11 -1.12 4.72
N ARG A 32 10.94 -1.63 4.31
CA ARG A 32 10.73 -2.03 2.91
C ARG A 32 10.51 -0.77 2.08
N PRO A 33 11.11 -0.68 0.87
CA PRO A 33 11.01 0.49 0.03
C PRO A 33 9.55 0.82 -0.34
N VAL A 34 8.68 -0.20 -0.46
CA VAL A 34 7.25 0.01 -0.73
C VAL A 34 6.56 0.83 0.37
N ILE A 35 6.97 0.69 1.64
CA ILE A 35 6.39 1.40 2.79
C ILE A 35 6.90 2.82 2.89
N GLU A 36 8.19 3.04 2.61
CA GLU A 36 8.76 4.38 2.54
C GLU A 36 8.08 5.20 1.44
N GLU A 37 7.87 4.60 0.26
CA GLU A 37 7.18 5.25 -0.86
C GLU A 37 5.69 5.47 -0.57
N LEU A 38 5.00 4.51 0.06
CA LEU A 38 3.62 4.68 0.51
C LEU A 38 3.49 5.81 1.53
N GLY A 39 4.43 5.91 2.47
CA GLY A 39 4.48 6.98 3.47
C GLY A 39 4.73 8.36 2.87
N ASP A 40 5.54 8.45 1.81
CA ASP A 40 5.78 9.68 1.05
C ASP A 40 4.54 10.13 0.27
N ILE A 41 3.76 9.17 -0.27
CA ILE A 41 2.49 9.44 -0.95
C ILE A 41 1.40 9.84 0.05
N ASN A 42 1.13 8.99 1.05
CA ASN A 42 0.15 9.21 2.10
C ASN A 42 0.40 8.29 3.30
N HIS A 43 0.82 8.87 4.43
CA HIS A 43 1.03 8.16 5.69
C HIS A 43 -0.22 7.40 6.20
N ASP A 44 -1.43 7.84 5.84
CA ASP A 44 -2.68 7.16 6.22
C ASP A 44 -2.77 5.75 5.61
N LEU A 45 -2.16 5.53 4.42
CA LEU A 45 -2.11 4.20 3.78
C LEU A 45 -1.23 3.22 4.56
N VAL A 46 -0.15 3.72 5.18
CA VAL A 46 0.74 2.91 6.01
C VAL A 46 0.01 2.48 7.28
N ASP A 47 -0.77 3.40 7.89
CA ASP A 47 -1.57 3.11 9.09
C ASP A 47 -2.60 1.99 8.81
N VAL A 48 -3.28 2.03 7.65
CA VAL A 48 -4.22 0.97 7.24
C VAL A 48 -3.52 -0.38 7.06
N LEU A 49 -2.34 -0.41 6.43
CA LEU A 49 -1.55 -1.64 6.31
C LEU A 49 -1.09 -2.16 7.67
N GLU A 50 -0.72 -1.28 8.61
CA GLU A 50 -0.39 -1.68 9.98
C GLU A 50 -1.61 -2.26 10.72
N MET A 51 -2.80 -1.72 10.50
CA MET A 51 -4.04 -2.31 11.00
C MET A 51 -4.29 -3.71 10.42
N MET A 52 -4.06 -3.93 9.12
CA MET A 52 -4.18 -5.26 8.50
C MET A 52 -3.20 -6.27 9.10
N VAL A 53 -1.99 -5.84 9.45
CA VAL A 53 -1.04 -6.71 10.16
C VAL A 53 -1.56 -7.06 11.56
N ILE A 54 -2.10 -6.08 12.29
CA ILE A 54 -2.64 -6.29 13.65
C ILE A 54 -3.86 -7.22 13.60
N ASP A 55 -4.69 -7.09 12.57
CA ASP A 55 -5.84 -7.97 12.30
C ASP A 55 -5.40 -9.39 11.90
N GLY A 56 -4.19 -9.54 11.36
CA GLY A 56 -3.65 -10.82 10.91
C GLY A 56 -4.17 -11.22 9.54
N THR A 57 -4.34 -10.26 8.64
CA THR A 57 -4.76 -10.50 7.26
C THR A 57 -3.77 -11.44 6.54
N ASP A 58 -4.21 -12.66 6.23
CA ASP A 58 -3.44 -13.67 5.49
C ASP A 58 -3.99 -13.91 4.07
N ASP A 59 -5.02 -13.15 3.67
CA ASP A 59 -5.63 -13.29 2.36
C ASP A 59 -5.15 -12.20 1.37
N ARG A 60 -4.57 -12.65 0.25
CA ARG A 60 -4.08 -11.77 -0.82
C ARG A 60 -5.21 -10.99 -1.48
N ALA A 61 -6.43 -11.52 -1.54
CA ALA A 61 -7.55 -10.83 -2.18
C ALA A 61 -8.04 -9.63 -1.37
N ASP A 62 -7.90 -9.66 -0.04
CA ASP A 62 -8.19 -8.51 0.82
C ASP A 62 -7.23 -7.35 0.52
N VAL A 63 -5.92 -7.65 0.45
CA VAL A 63 -4.89 -6.68 0.05
C VAL A 63 -5.08 -6.19 -1.39
N ALA A 64 -5.48 -7.08 -2.31
CA ALA A 64 -5.80 -6.70 -3.69
C ALA A 64 -6.98 -5.74 -3.77
N GLY A 65 -8.02 -5.97 -2.96
CA GLY A 65 -9.18 -5.09 -2.84
C GLY A 65 -8.80 -3.70 -2.34
N PHE A 66 -7.89 -3.62 -1.36
CA PHE A 66 -7.34 -2.35 -0.89
C PHE A 66 -6.50 -1.63 -1.96
N VAL A 67 -5.60 -2.35 -2.65
CA VAL A 67 -4.80 -1.80 -3.74
C VAL A 67 -5.68 -1.24 -4.86
N ASP A 68 -6.72 -1.98 -5.26
CA ASP A 68 -7.67 -1.51 -6.28
C ASP A 68 -8.51 -0.32 -5.78
N ALA A 69 -8.93 -0.32 -4.52
CA ALA A 69 -9.68 0.80 -3.94
C ALA A 69 -8.86 2.09 -3.82
N VAL A 70 -7.54 1.99 -3.63
CA VAL A 70 -6.65 3.15 -3.45
C VAL A 70 -6.04 3.60 -4.78
N PHE A 71 -5.58 2.66 -5.60
CA PHE A 71 -4.79 2.91 -6.80
C PHE A 71 -5.51 2.52 -8.11
N GLY A 72 -6.65 1.84 -8.03
CA GLY A 72 -7.43 1.45 -9.19
C GLY A 72 -8.08 2.66 -9.90
N PRO A 73 -8.60 2.46 -11.12
CA PRO A 73 -9.18 3.52 -11.94
C PRO A 73 -10.44 4.17 -11.34
N HIS A 74 -11.06 3.54 -10.35
CA HIS A 74 -12.20 4.03 -9.58
C HIS A 74 -11.83 4.43 -8.15
N GLY A 75 -10.55 4.34 -7.78
CA GLY A 75 -10.10 4.59 -6.44
C GLY A 75 -10.38 6.03 -6.03
N SER A 76 -11.11 6.19 -4.91
CA SER A 76 -11.24 7.47 -4.23
C SER A 76 -9.91 7.80 -3.55
N GLY A 77 -8.88 8.10 -4.34
CA GLY A 77 -7.79 8.91 -3.82
C GLY A 77 -8.36 10.26 -3.35
N PRO A 78 -7.78 10.91 -2.33
CA PRO A 78 -8.17 12.26 -1.97
C PRO A 78 -7.74 13.20 -3.10
N VAL A 79 -8.57 13.28 -4.14
CA VAL A 79 -8.50 14.39 -5.09
C VAL A 79 -8.97 15.59 -4.27
N LYS A 80 -8.03 16.31 -3.64
CA LYS A 80 -8.23 17.73 -3.35
C LYS A 80 -8.55 18.38 -4.69
N ARG A 81 -9.84 18.47 -5.01
CA ARG A 81 -10.35 19.43 -5.99
C ARG A 81 -10.22 20.79 -5.32
N GLU A 82 -9.06 21.40 -5.47
CA GLU A 82 -8.92 22.84 -5.25
C GLU A 82 -9.87 23.52 -6.25
N SER A 83 -10.83 24.27 -5.70
CA SER A 83 -11.78 25.11 -6.45
C SER A 83 -11.28 26.54 -6.51
#